data_AF-A0A3B9BU86-F1
#
_entry.id   AF-A0A3B9BU86-F1
#
_cell.length_a   1.000
_cell.length_b   1.000
_cell.length_c   1.000
_cell.angle_alpha   90.00
_cell.angle_beta   90.00
_cell.angle_gamma   90.00
#
_symmetry.space_group_name_H-M   'P 1'
#
loop_
_entity.id
_entity.type
_entity.pdbx_description
1 polymer ?
#
loop_
_entity_poly.entity_id
_entity_poly.type
_entity_poly.pdbx_seq_one_letter_code
_entity_poly.pdbx_strand_id
1 'polypeptide(L)' 'MRHALPLAPQFYVTAPQPCPYLDGQVERKLFTALQGEHACILNDTLSRQGFRRSQNI' A
#
# COMPACT_ATOMS: atom_id res chain seq x y z
N MET A 1 -13.42 5.57 -28.58
CA MET A 1 -13.21 4.62 -27.46
C MET A 1 -12.05 5.15 -26.63
N ARG A 2 -12.30 5.61 -25.40
CA ARG A 2 -11.25 6.14 -24.51
C ARG A 2 -10.57 4.96 -23.83
N HIS A 3 -9.38 4.59 -24.32
CA HIS A 3 -8.50 3.70 -23.58
C HIS A 3 -7.91 4.49 -22.40
N ALA A 4 -8.61 4.49 -21.27
CA ALA A 4 -7.99 4.90 -20.02
C ALA A 4 -6.91 3.86 -19.70
N LEU A 5 -5.66 4.32 -19.50
CA LEU A 5 -4.61 3.46 -18.96
C LEU A 5 -5.11 2.85 -17.64
N PRO A 6 -4.72 1.61 -17.29
CA PRO A 6 -5.04 1.04 -15.99
C PRO A 6 -4.58 2.04 -14.93
N LEU A 7 -5.51 2.53 -14.11
CA LEU A 7 -5.16 3.46 -13.04
C LEU A 7 -4.20 2.69 -12.12
N ALA A 8 -2.91 3.00 -12.22
CA ALA A 8 -1.92 2.37 -11.36
C ALA A 8 -2.33 2.65 -9.90
N PRO A 9 -2.22 1.66 -9.00
CA PRO A 9 -2.60 1.86 -7.61
C PRO A 9 -1.82 3.03 -7.03
N GLN A 10 -2.55 4.00 -6.47
CA GLN A 10 -1.94 5.17 -5.88
C GLN A 10 -1.42 4.82 -4.49
N PHE A 11 -0.11 4.97 -4.31
CA PHE A 11 0.53 4.76 -3.02
C PHE A 11 0.70 6.07 -2.26
N TYR A 12 0.55 5.94 -0.95
CA TYR A 12 0.73 7.00 0.03
C TYR A 12 1.78 6.56 1.05
N VAL A 13 2.51 7.52 1.58
CA VAL A 13 3.63 7.28 2.51
C VAL A 13 3.39 8.07 3.79
N THR A 14 3.63 7.48 4.95
CA THR A 14 3.57 8.23 6.21
C THR A 14 4.76 9.20 6.34
N ALA A 15 4.62 10.18 7.22
CA ALA A 15 5.79 10.88 7.73
C ALA A 15 6.82 9.87 8.29
N PRO A 16 8.13 10.20 8.26
CA PRO A 16 9.15 9.40 8.95
C PRO A 16 8.82 9.29 10.44
N GLN A 17 8.88 8.08 10.99
CA GLN A 17 8.68 7.81 12.41
C GLN A 17 9.84 6.96 12.94
N PRO A 18 10.18 6.99 14.24
CA PRO A 18 11.15 6.08 14.81
C PRO A 18 10.74 4.62 14.58
N CYS A 19 11.69 3.78 14.18
CA CYS A 19 11.43 2.37 13.93
C CYS A 19 11.23 1.65 15.28
N PRO A 20 10.10 0.97 15.52
CA PRO A 20 9.83 0.31 16.80
C PRO A 20 10.67 -0.96 17.01
N TYR A 21 11.36 -1.44 15.98
CA TYR A 21 12.13 -2.68 16.00
C TYR A 21 13.65 -2.46 16.01
N LEU A 22 14.11 -1.28 15.59
CA LEU A 22 15.53 -0.98 15.41
C LEU A 22 15.85 0.39 15.99
N ASP A 23 16.66 0.41 17.05
CA ASP A 23 17.06 1.64 17.73
C ASP A 23 17.85 2.58 16.79
N GLY A 24 17.53 3.87 16.86
CA GLY A 24 18.16 4.90 16.04
C GLY A 24 17.76 4.90 14.57
N GLN A 25 16.92 3.95 14.13
CA GLN A 25 16.41 3.91 12.76
C GLN A 25 15.06 4.60 12.63
N VAL A 26 14.72 4.99 11.41
CA VAL A 26 13.42 5.56 11.05
C VAL A 26 12.70 4.66 10.06
N GLU A 27 11.39 4.55 10.20
CA GLU A 27 10.50 3.83 9.30
C GLU A 27 9.52 4.78 8.62
N ARG A 28 9.07 4.38 7.43
CA ARG A 28 7.92 4.95 6.72
C ARG A 28 7.05 3.80 6.26
N LYS A 29 5.74 3.97 6.35
CA LYS A 29 4.78 2.96 5.89
C LYS A 29 4.26 3.36 4.51
N LEU A 30 4.17 2.39 3.62
CA LEU A 30 3.58 2.54 2.28
C LEU A 30 2.20 1.88 2.28
N PHE A 31 1.18 2.61 1.84
CA PHE A 31 -0.20 2.15 1.82
C PHE A 31 -0.87 2.51 0.50
N THR A 32 -1.81 1.68 0.07
CA THR A 32 -2.70 1.94 -1.06
C THR A 32 -4.11 1.54 -0.64
N ALA A 33 -5.10 2.31 -1.08
CA ALA A 33 -6.48 1.96 -0.84
C ALA A 33 -6.88 0.75 -1.69
N LEU A 34 -7.67 -0.14 -1.11
CA LEU A 34 -8.31 -1.24 -1.84
C LEU A 34 -9.76 -0.85 -2.09
N GLN A 35 -10.07 -0.44 -3.31
CA GLN A 35 -11.40 0.07 -3.69
C GLN A 35 -11.83 -0.47 -5.05
N GLY A 36 -13.14 -0.55 -5.27
CA GLY A 36 -13.74 -0.96 -6.54
C GLY A 36 -13.63 -2.45 -6.85
N GLU A 37 -14.00 -2.81 -8.08
CA GLU A 37 -14.13 -4.21 -8.54
C GLU A 37 -12.79 -4.96 -8.54
N HIS A 38 -11.67 -4.25 -8.72
CA HIS A 38 -10.33 -4.85 -8.76
C HIS A 38 -9.66 -4.96 -7.38
N ALA A 39 -10.34 -4.59 -6.28
CA ALA A 39 -9.76 -4.57 -4.94
C ALA A 39 -9.23 -5.94 -4.49
N CYS A 40 -9.93 -7.02 -4.82
CA CYS A 40 -9.52 -8.38 -4.47
C CYS A 40 -8.21 -8.77 -5.19
N ILE A 41 -8.17 -8.58 -6.51
CA ILE A 41 -7.00 -8.88 -7.35
C ILE A 41 -5.79 -8.03 -6.92
N LEU A 42 -6.02 -6.76 -6.60
CA LEU A 42 -4.98 -5.86 -6.09
C LEU A 42 -4.47 -6.33 -4.73
N ASN A 43 -5.37 -6.76 -3.83
CA ASN A 43 -4.97 -7.30 -2.53
C ASN A 43 -4.09 -8.55 -2.68
N ASP A 44 -4.51 -9.52 -3.49
CA ASP A 44 -3.74 -10.75 -3.72
C ASP A 44 -2.36 -10.45 -4.32
N THR A 45 -2.30 -9.49 -5.23
CA THR A 45 -1.04 -9.06 -5.86
C THR A 45 -0.11 -8.41 -4.84
N LEU A 46 -0.61 -7.48 -4.02
CA LEU A 46 0.19 -6.81 -2.98
C LEU A 46 0.62 -7.79 -1.88
N SER A 47 -0.25 -8.72 -1.48
CA SER A 47 0.07 -9.75 -0.49
C SER A 47 1.20 -10.67 -0.97
N ARG A 48 1.22 -11.05 -2.24
CA ARG A 48 2.34 -11.79 -2.86
C ARG A 48 3.64 -10.99 -2.88
N GLN A 49 3.55 -9.66 -2.98
CA GLN A 49 4.71 -8.75 -2.91
C GLN A 49 5.16 -8.43 -1.47
N GLY A 50 4.51 -9.02 -0.45
CA GLY A 50 4.90 -8.85 0.95
C GLY A 50 4.14 -7.75 1.69
N PHE A 51 3.20 -7.06 1.06
CA PHE A 51 2.31 -6.16 1.78
C PHE A 51 1.40 -6.95 2.72
N ARG A 52 0.96 -6.29 3.79
CA ARG A 52 0.04 -6.84 4.79
C ARG A 52 -1.19 -5.95 4.88
N ARG A 53 -2.37 -6.53 5.15
CA ARG A 53 -3.59 -5.76 5.35
C ARG A 53 -3.45 -4.92 6.63
N SER A 54 -3.60 -3.61 6.50
CA SER A 54 -3.77 -2.72 7.66
C SER A 54 -5.19 -2.87 8.18
N GLN A 55 -5.37 -3.01 9.50
CA GLN A 55 -6.70 -3.13 10.11
C GLN A 55 -7.37 -1.78 10.37
N ASN A 56 -6.63 -0.66 10.18
CA ASN A 56 -7.02 0.67 10.67
C ASN A 56 -7.01 1.78 9.60
N ILE A 57 -6.86 1.44 8.31
CA ILE A 57 -6.94 2.38 7.18
C ILE A 57 -7.91 1.82 6.15
#